data_AF-B5TD28-F1
#
_entry.id   AF-B5TD28-F1
#
_cell.length_a   1.000
_cell.length_b   1.000
_cell.length_c   1.000
_cell.angle_alpha   90.00
_cell.angle_beta   90.00
_cell.angle_gamma   90.00
#
_symmetry.space_group_name_H-M   'P 1'
#
loop_
_entity.id
_entity.type
_entity.pdbx_description
1 polymer ?
#
loop_
_entity_poly.entity_id
_entity_poly.type
_entity_poly.pdbx_seq_one_letter_code
_entity_poly.pdbx_strand_id
1 'polypeptide(L)'
;GIPEVQQLDYMLYNFTENTEEVAYTFLMTNHTIYSRITLSSGGSLDRFTWIPTSYSWNLFWTSPKDECDVYKLCGPYGYCDTNTSPMCNCIKGFDPKNQQQWSLGNGAAGCVRKTPLSCRGD
;
A
#
# COMPACT_ATOMS: atom_id res chain seq x y z
N GLY A 1 7.13 -3.49 -0.10
CA GLY A 1 6.91 -4.77 0.60
C GLY A 1 5.48 -4.81 1.13
N ILE A 2 5.00 -5.97 1.57
CA ILE A 2 3.69 -6.11 2.22
C ILE A 2 3.90 -5.82 3.71
N PRO A 3 3.42 -4.69 4.27
CA PRO A 3 3.76 -4.27 5.62
C PRO A 3 3.40 -5.30 6.70
N GLU A 4 2.32 -6.04 6.50
CA GLU A 4 1.81 -7.09 7.40
C GLU A 4 2.68 -8.35 7.43
N VAL A 5 3.57 -8.54 6.45
CA VAL A 5 4.43 -9.73 6.33
C VAL A 5 5.82 -9.43 6.88
N GLN A 6 5.90 -9.16 8.18
CA GLN A 6 7.16 -9.02 8.90
C GLN A 6 7.28 -10.14 9.94
N GLN A 7 8.38 -10.89 9.89
CA GLN A 7 8.81 -11.82 10.94
C GLN A 7 7.80 -12.95 11.26
N LEU A 8 7.43 -13.75 10.25
CA LEU A 8 6.62 -14.95 10.43
C LEU A 8 7.51 -16.20 10.50
N ASP A 9 7.50 -16.92 11.61
CA ASP A 9 8.35 -18.11 11.82
C ASP A 9 7.97 -19.31 10.93
N TYR A 10 6.77 -19.28 10.33
CA TYR A 10 6.19 -20.38 9.55
C TYR A 10 6.21 -20.15 8.02
N MET A 11 6.70 -19.01 7.54
CA MET A 11 6.72 -18.67 6.11
C MET A 11 7.90 -17.76 5.76
N LEU A 12 8.53 -18.04 4.62
CA LEU A 12 9.49 -17.16 3.96
C LEU A 12 8.87 -16.58 2.69
N TYR A 13 9.27 -15.36 2.33
CA TYR A 13 8.92 -14.75 1.04
C TYR A 13 10.17 -14.20 0.37
N ASN A 14 10.15 -14.17 -0.95
CA ASN A 14 11.23 -13.59 -1.73
C ASN A 14 10.69 -12.83 -2.94
N PHE A 15 11.45 -11.83 -3.38
CA PHE A 15 11.24 -11.16 -4.66
C PHE A 15 12.50 -11.38 -5.50
N THR A 16 12.37 -12.20 -6.54
CA THR A 16 13.46 -12.48 -7.48
C THR A 16 13.37 -11.47 -8.62
N GLU A 17 14.48 -10.78 -8.89
CA GLU A 17 14.64 -9.91 -10.06
C GLU A 17 16.01 -10.22 -10.68
N ASN A 18 16.01 -10.92 -11.81
CA ASN A 18 17.21 -11.28 -12.55
C ASN A 18 16.93 -11.32 -14.06
N THR A 19 17.88 -11.81 -14.86
CA THR A 19 17.76 -11.88 -16.32
C THR A 19 16.76 -12.91 -16.84
N GLU A 20 16.31 -13.83 -15.99
CA GLU A 20 15.40 -14.92 -16.34
C GLU A 20 13.97 -14.64 -15.86
N GLU A 21 13.82 -14.13 -14.64
CA GLU A 21 12.51 -13.88 -14.04
C GLU A 21 12.45 -12.62 -13.18
N VAL A 22 11.24 -12.06 -13.11
CA VAL A 22 10.82 -11.04 -12.15
C VAL A 22 9.56 -11.54 -11.46
N ALA A 23 9.70 -12.09 -10.26
CA ALA A 23 8.64 -12.85 -9.60
C ALA A 23 8.66 -12.69 -8.09
N TYR A 24 7.46 -12.65 -7.49
CA TYR A 24 7.27 -12.80 -6.06
C TYR A 24 6.89 -14.26 -5.74
N THR A 25 7.56 -14.84 -4.74
CA THR A 25 7.28 -16.21 -4.28
C THR A 25 7.21 -16.27 -2.75
N PHE A 26 6.53 -17.29 -2.23
CA PHE A 26 6.53 -17.59 -0.80
C PHE A 26 6.62 -19.11 -0.57
N LEU A 27 7.25 -19.50 0.52
CA LEU A 27 7.47 -20.89 0.92
C LEU A 27 7.05 -21.07 2.38
N MET A 28 6.36 -22.17 2.66
CA MET A 28 5.99 -22.53 4.03
C MET A 28 7.14 -23.28 4.68
N THR A 29 7.63 -22.81 5.83
CA THR A 29 8.66 -23.51 6.62
C THR A 29 8.03 -24.50 7.60
N ASN A 30 6.77 -24.27 8.00
CA ASN A 30 5.98 -25.22 8.77
C ASN A 30 4.93 -25.88 7.88
N HIS A 31 5.09 -27.18 7.62
CA HIS A 31 4.24 -27.93 6.70
C HIS A 31 2.86 -28.29 7.26
N THR A 32 2.59 -28.01 8.55
CA THR A 32 1.25 -28.18 9.15
C THR A 32 0.35 -26.96 8.92
N ILE A 33 0.92 -25.84 8.50
CA ILE A 33 0.21 -24.59 8.21
C ILE A 33 0.09 -24.46 6.70
N TYR A 34 -1.12 -24.11 6.23
CA TYR A 34 -1.36 -23.83 4.82
C TYR A 34 -1.60 -22.34 4.64
N SER A 35 -1.05 -21.76 3.57
CA SER A 35 -1.31 -20.36 3.20
C SER A 35 -1.50 -20.23 1.71
N ARG A 36 -2.36 -19.29 1.30
CA ARG A 36 -2.61 -18.96 -0.11
C ARG A 36 -2.88 -17.47 -0.26
N ILE A 37 -2.47 -16.91 -1.41
CA ILE A 37 -2.92 -15.60 -1.86
C ILE A 37 -3.98 -15.81 -2.93
N THR A 38 -5.10 -15.11 -2.83
CA THR A 38 -6.23 -15.22 -3.76
C THR A 38 -6.76 -13.85 -4.09
N LEU A 39 -7.07 -13.60 -5.37
CA LEU A 39 -7.83 -12.44 -5.80
C LEU A 39 -9.32 -12.74 -5.61
N SER A 40 -10.00 -11.96 -4.79
CA SER A 40 -11.44 -12.09 -4.57
C SER A 40 -12.23 -11.59 -5.79
N SER A 41 -13.49 -12.00 -5.91
CA SER A 41 -14.39 -11.48 -6.95
C SER A 41 -14.67 -9.97 -6.82
N GLY A 42 -14.41 -9.40 -5.63
CA GLY A 42 -14.50 -7.96 -5.38
C GLY A 42 -13.25 -7.17 -5.79
N GLY A 43 -12.19 -7.85 -6.22
CA GLY A 43 -10.93 -7.21 -6.64
C GLY A 43 -9.92 -6.98 -5.51
N SER A 44 -10.18 -7.50 -4.30
CA SER A 44 -9.19 -7.49 -3.20
C SER A 44 -8.21 -8.65 -3.35
N LEU A 45 -6.93 -8.37 -3.10
CA LEU A 45 -5.91 -9.40 -2.97
C LEU A 45 -5.84 -9.82 -1.50
N ASP A 46 -6.20 -11.07 -1.23
CA ASP A 46 -6.33 -11.59 0.13
C ASP A 46 -5.33 -12.71 0.37
N ARG A 47 -4.68 -12.70 1.54
CA ARG A 47 -3.94 -13.86 2.03
C ARG A 47 -4.76 -14.58 3.09
N PHE A 48 -5.00 -15.85 2.86
CA PHE A 48 -5.61 -16.75 3.84
C PHE A 48 -4.57 -17.70 4.43
N THR A 49 -4.70 -17.96 5.74
CA THR A 49 -3.87 -18.92 6.45
C THR A 49 -4.74 -19.89 7.24
N TRP A 50 -4.49 -21.19 7.06
CA TRP A 50 -5.12 -22.27 7.80
C TRP A 50 -4.15 -22.76 8.87
N ILE A 51 -4.50 -22.50 10.13
CA ILE A 51 -3.79 -23.01 11.30
C ILE A 51 -4.61 -24.18 11.85
N PRO A 52 -4.03 -25.37 12.14
CA PRO A 52 -4.79 -26.55 12.55
C PRO A 52 -5.81 -26.32 13.69
N THR A 53 -5.49 -25.43 14.64
CA THR A 53 -6.35 -25.10 15.79
C THR A 53 -7.56 -24.22 15.43
N SER A 54 -7.55 -23.55 14.27
CA SER A 54 -8.58 -22.59 13.87
C SER A 54 -9.75 -23.21 13.11
N TYR A 55 -9.60 -24.44 12.60
CA TYR A 55 -10.59 -25.17 11.82
C TYR A 55 -11.21 -24.40 10.63
N SER A 56 -10.54 -23.34 10.15
CA SER A 56 -11.03 -22.47 9.08
C SER A 56 -9.89 -21.70 8.40
N TRP A 57 -10.16 -21.15 7.21
CA TRP A 57 -9.26 -20.21 6.54
C TRP A 57 -9.40 -18.83 7.19
N ASN A 58 -8.34 -18.35 7.84
CA ASN A 58 -8.33 -17.03 8.46
C ASN A 58 -7.76 -16.02 7.47
N LEU A 59 -8.43 -14.88 7.33
CA LEU A 59 -7.89 -13.74 6.58
C LEU A 59 -6.71 -13.16 7.38
N PHE A 60 -5.51 -13.26 6.81
CA PHE A 60 -4.29 -12.75 7.44
C PHE A 60 -4.04 -11.29 7.06
N TRP A 61 -4.18 -10.96 5.78
CA TRP A 61 -4.23 -9.57 5.29
C TRP A 61 -5.05 -9.48 4.00
N THR A 62 -5.49 -8.27 3.70
CA THR A 62 -6.21 -7.90 2.47
C THR A 62 -5.61 -6.61 1.91
N SER A 63 -5.67 -6.44 0.60
CA SER A 63 -5.26 -5.22 -0.10
C SER A 63 -6.24 -4.92 -1.24
N PRO A 64 -6.70 -3.67 -1.43
CA PRO A 64 -6.44 -2.47 -0.60
C PRO A 64 -7.00 -2.62 0.83
N LYS A 65 -6.29 -2.11 1.84
CA LYS A 65 -6.69 -2.19 3.25
C LYS A 65 -7.54 -1.00 3.67
N ASP A 66 -7.18 0.18 3.18
CA ASP A 66 -7.87 1.43 3.46
C ASP A 66 -7.94 2.32 2.21
N GLU A 67 -8.55 3.50 2.36
CA GLU A 67 -8.78 4.43 1.26
C GLU A 67 -7.47 4.97 0.67
N CYS A 68 -6.38 5.04 1.44
CA CYS A 68 -5.08 5.53 0.98
C CYS A 68 -4.36 4.54 0.06
N ASP A 69 -4.68 3.25 0.15
CA ASP A 69 -4.17 2.23 -0.77
C ASP A 69 -4.81 2.32 -2.17
N VAL A 70 -5.92 3.06 -2.32
CA VAL A 70 -6.56 3.26 -3.61
C VAL A 70 -5.66 4.11 -4.51
N TYR A 71 -5.37 3.57 -5.69
CA TYR A 71 -4.48 4.21 -6.64
C TYR A 71 -4.92 5.64 -6.97
N LYS A 72 -4.01 6.59 -6.70
CA LYS A 72 -4.21 8.04 -6.97
C LYS A 72 -5.39 8.66 -6.23
N LEU A 73 -5.70 8.23 -5.01
CA LEU A 73 -6.64 8.97 -4.14
C LEU A 73 -6.21 10.44 -4.01
N CYS A 74 -4.92 10.68 -3.75
CA CYS A 74 -4.32 12.00 -3.71
C CYS A 74 -3.58 12.32 -5.00
N GLY A 75 -3.73 13.57 -5.47
CA GLY A 75 -3.07 14.04 -6.68
C GLY A 75 -1.55 14.18 -6.55
N PRO A 76 -0.86 14.59 -7.64
CA PRO A 76 0.59 14.72 -7.67
C PRO A 76 1.14 15.59 -6.54
N TYR A 77 2.28 15.20 -5.98
CA TYR A 77 2.95 15.88 -4.86
C TYR A 77 2.13 16.00 -3.57
N GLY A 78 1.00 15.28 -3.49
CA GLY A 78 0.28 15.00 -2.26
C GLY A 78 0.57 13.59 -1.77
N TYR A 79 0.39 13.36 -0.47
CA TYR A 79 0.38 12.03 0.14
C TYR A 79 -0.93 11.83 0.90
N CYS A 80 -1.33 10.57 1.04
CA CYS A 80 -2.52 10.20 1.77
C CYS A 80 -2.16 9.82 3.21
N ASP A 81 -2.96 10.29 4.17
CA ASP A 81 -2.88 9.92 5.58
C ASP A 81 -4.30 9.74 6.11
N THR A 82 -4.64 8.51 6.52
CA THR A 82 -5.95 8.18 7.08
C THR A 82 -6.21 8.85 8.43
N ASN A 83 -5.19 9.42 9.07
CA ASN A 83 -5.30 10.10 10.36
C ASN A 83 -5.56 11.60 10.24
N THR A 84 -5.60 12.16 9.02
CA THR A 84 -5.83 13.59 8.80
C THR A 84 -7.18 13.86 8.12
N SER A 85 -7.73 15.06 8.34
CA SER A 85 -8.89 15.56 7.62
C SER A 85 -8.59 16.95 7.05
N PRO A 86 -8.48 17.10 5.71
CA PRO A 86 -8.66 16.07 4.68
C PRO A 86 -7.55 14.99 4.68
N MET A 87 -7.82 13.82 4.11
CA MET A 87 -6.86 12.71 4.03
C MET A 87 -5.64 13.03 3.14
N CYS A 88 -5.85 13.86 2.12
CA CYS A 88 -4.76 14.31 1.27
C CYS A 88 -4.03 15.48 1.90
N ASN A 89 -2.71 15.36 1.96
CA ASN A 89 -1.78 16.35 2.48
C ASN A 89 -0.77 16.73 1.40
N CYS A 90 -0.39 18.01 1.33
CA CYS A 90 0.73 18.41 0.48
C CYS A 90 2.05 18.06 1.14
N ILE A 91 3.01 17.55 0.36
CA ILE A 91 4.39 17.37 0.81
C ILE A 91 4.91 18.72 1.32
N LYS A 92 5.72 18.71 2.39
CA LYS A 92 6.33 19.92 2.94
C LYS A 92 7.02 20.74 1.84
N GLY A 93 6.67 22.03 1.74
CA GLY A 93 7.15 22.92 0.68
C GLY A 93 6.26 23.00 -0.57
N PHE A 94 5.09 22.36 -0.54
CA PHE A 94 4.06 22.45 -1.57
C PHE A 94 2.76 23.02 -0.98
N ASP A 95 1.95 23.64 -1.84
CA ASP A 95 0.60 24.13 -1.54
C ASP A 95 -0.43 23.51 -2.50
N PRO A 96 -1.72 23.45 -2.11
CA PRO A 96 -2.76 22.92 -2.97
C PRO A 96 -2.80 23.63 -4.31
N LYS A 97 -2.85 22.87 -5.41
CA LYS A 97 -2.97 23.45 -6.75
C LYS A 97 -4.30 24.18 -6.95
N ASN A 98 -5.36 23.67 -6.32
CA ASN A 98 -6.68 24.28 -6.29
C ASN A 98 -7.18 24.33 -4.84
N GLN A 99 -7.08 25.52 -4.22
CA GLN A 99 -7.47 25.72 -2.83
C GLN A 99 -8.95 25.46 -2.58
N GLN A 100 -9.84 25.81 -3.52
CA GLN A 100 -11.29 25.63 -3.37
C GLN A 100 -11.65 24.15 -3.31
N GLN A 101 -11.10 23.33 -4.23
CA GLN A 101 -11.30 21.88 -4.21
C GLN A 101 -10.70 21.25 -2.96
N TRP A 102 -9.51 21.68 -2.55
CA TRP A 102 -8.83 21.17 -1.37
C TRP A 102 -9.61 21.42 -0.09
N SER A 103 -10.17 22.63 0.07
CA SER A 103 -11.04 22.99 1.20
C SER A 103 -12.35 22.20 1.24
N LEU A 104 -12.76 21.57 0.13
CA LEU A 104 -13.89 20.64 0.05
C LEU A 104 -13.47 19.17 0.23
N GLY A 105 -12.21 18.92 0.59
CA GLY A 105 -11.66 17.56 0.73
C GLY A 105 -11.27 16.89 -0.58
N ASN A 106 -11.35 17.58 -1.72
CA ASN A 106 -10.96 17.04 -3.02
C ASN A 106 -9.48 17.33 -3.30
N GLY A 107 -8.63 16.35 -3.02
CA GLY A 107 -7.18 16.40 -3.25
C GLY A 107 -6.72 15.97 -4.64
N ALA A 108 -7.62 15.69 -5.58
CA ALA A 108 -7.27 15.11 -6.89
C ALA A 108 -6.37 16.00 -7.75
N ALA A 109 -6.50 17.33 -7.62
CA ALA A 109 -5.65 18.29 -8.32
C ALA A 109 -4.18 18.27 -7.87
N GLY A 110 -3.91 17.69 -6.69
CA GLY A 110 -2.59 17.62 -6.08
C GLY A 110 -2.07 18.98 -5.63
N CYS A 111 -0.75 19.06 -5.52
CA CYS A 111 -0.04 20.20 -4.97
C CYS A 111 0.99 20.75 -5.95
N VAL A 112 1.43 21.99 -5.72
CA VAL A 112 2.47 22.68 -6.48
C VAL A 112 3.52 23.24 -5.54
N ARG A 113 4.77 23.34 -5.99
CA ARG A 113 5.86 23.89 -5.17
C ARG A 113 5.53 25.34 -4.78
N LYS A 114 5.79 25.68 -3.51
CA LYS A 114 5.72 27.07 -3.03
C LYS A 114 6.78 27.95 -3.68
N THR A 115 7.96 27.37 -3.92
CA THR A 115 9.11 28.06 -4.50
C THR A 115 9.64 27.27 -5.71
N PRO A 116 9.82 27.92 -6.88
CA PRO A 116 10.48 27.30 -8.02
C PRO A 116 11.90 26.81 -7.68
N LEU A 117 12.33 25.72 -8.29
CA LEU A 117 13.70 25.22 -8.13
C LEU A 117 14.69 26.09 -8.90
N SER A 118 15.86 26.35 -8.33
CA SER A 118 16.98 27.07 -8.98
C SER A 118 17.99 26.15 -9.66
N CYS A 119 17.82 24.82 -9.55
CA CYS A 119 18.76 23.77 -9.99
C CYS A 119 20.17 23.80 -9.34
N ARG A 120 20.61 24.94 -8.81
CA ARG A 120 21.87 25.11 -8.08
C ARG A 120 21.56 25.27 -6.58
N GLY A 121 22.20 24.48 -5.72
CA GLY A 121 22.13 24.64 -4.26
C GLY A 121 21.80 23.40 -3.42
N ASP A 122 22.16 22.19 -3.88
CA ASP A 122 22.28 21.01 -3.01
C ASP A 122 23.63 21.03 -2.27
#